data_AF-R4JAM5-F1
#
_entry.id   AF-R4JAM5-F1
#
_cell.length_a   1.000
_cell.length_b   1.000
_cell.length_c   1.000
_cell.angle_alpha   90.00
_cell.angle_beta   90.00
_cell.angle_gamma   90.00
#
_symmetry.space_group_name_H-M   'P 1'
#
loop_
_entity.id
_entity.type
_entity.pdbx_description
1 polymer ?
#
loop_
_entity_poly.entity_id
_entity_poly.type
_entity_poly.pdbx_seq_one_letter_code
_entity_poly.pdbx_strand_id
1 'polypeptide(L)'
;MGPTSDADVYAYTNGQCSTTTQTLDALVPGSKRSKSEEGSKAMRSTKSEAQTQSVYTLVLGPAPKEKQVFCYTCSATPAAAAATTAAEKSKKPCNIIVTVPEASSSSALESEVTPAVLAGVALLGTFAMH
;
A
#
# COMPACT_ATOMS: atom_id res chain seq x y z
N MET A 1 15.05 7.30 9.69
CA MET A 1 15.08 5.94 9.15
C MET A 1 13.77 5.31 9.56
N GLY A 2 13.03 4.73 8.61
CA GLY A 2 11.78 4.03 8.91
C GLY A 2 12.04 2.77 9.73
N PRO A 3 10.98 2.03 10.10
CA PRO A 3 11.13 0.77 10.80
C PRO A 3 12.10 -0.14 10.06
N THR A 4 13.05 -0.72 10.80
CA THR A 4 14.19 -1.47 10.26
C THR A 4 13.76 -2.78 9.60
N SER A 5 12.59 -3.30 9.98
CA SER A 5 11.94 -4.44 9.36
C SER A 5 10.86 -3.98 8.37
N ASP A 6 10.70 -4.74 7.28
CA ASP A 6 9.61 -4.53 6.32
C ASP A 6 8.22 -4.92 6.87
N ALA A 7 8.18 -5.67 7.98
CA ALA A 7 6.95 -6.00 8.67
C ALA A 7 6.49 -4.90 9.65
N ASP A 8 7.35 -3.93 9.94
CA ASP A 8 7.13 -2.99 11.04
C ASP A 8 6.60 -1.64 10.54
N VAL A 9 5.76 -1.03 11.36
CA VAL A 9 5.20 0.32 11.20
C VAL A 9 5.32 1.09 12.51
N TYR A 10 5.24 2.41 12.44
CA TYR A 10 5.14 3.26 13.62
C TYR A 10 3.67 3.53 13.96
N ALA A 11 3.35 3.58 15.25
CA ALA A 11 2.02 3.97 15.72
C ALA A 11 1.70 5.43 15.40
N TYR A 12 0.44 5.72 15.11
CA TYR A 12 -0.06 7.08 14.98
C TYR A 12 -0.92 7.43 16.20
N THR A 13 -0.43 8.34 17.04
CA THR A 13 -1.08 8.74 18.29
C THR A 13 -1.07 10.26 18.44
N ASN A 14 -2.18 10.83 18.94
CA ASN A 14 -2.30 12.27 19.18
C ASN A 14 -1.92 13.16 17.97
N GLY A 15 -2.29 12.72 16.76
CA GLY A 15 -2.02 13.46 15.53
C GLY A 15 -0.60 13.33 14.98
N GLN A 16 0.26 12.48 15.58
CA GLN A 16 1.67 12.36 15.24
C GLN A 16 2.14 10.90 15.13
N CYS A 17 3.21 10.69 14.37
CA CYS A 17 3.90 9.41 14.34
C CYS A 17 4.73 9.24 15.62
N SER A 18 4.43 8.21 16.40
CA SER A 18 5.22 7.80 17.56
C SER A 18 6.42 6.95 17.15
N THR A 19 7.41 6.80 18.01
CA THR A 19 8.50 5.81 17.84
C THR A 19 8.08 4.40 18.27
N THR A 20 6.86 4.23 18.78
CA THR A 20 6.30 2.92 19.13
C THR A 20 6.10 2.08 17.87
N THR A 21 6.78 0.95 17.78
CA THR A 21 6.65 0.01 16.67
C THR A 21 5.44 -0.90 16.84
N GLN A 22 4.75 -1.18 15.74
CA GLN A 22 3.70 -2.18 15.61
C GLN A 22 3.94 -3.02 14.35
N THR A 23 3.34 -4.19 14.25
CA THR A 23 3.43 -5.03 13.06
C THR A 23 2.35 -4.65 12.06
N LEU A 24 2.71 -4.49 10.79
CA LEU A 24 1.79 -4.16 9.70
C LEU A 24 0.66 -5.20 9.58
N ASP A 25 1.01 -6.48 9.66
CA ASP A 25 0.07 -7.60 9.56
C ASP A 25 -0.94 -7.62 10.73
N ALA A 26 -0.54 -7.15 11.92
CA ALA A 26 -1.45 -7.06 13.06
C ALA A 26 -2.52 -5.97 12.88
N LEU A 27 -2.21 -4.91 12.13
CA LEU A 27 -3.15 -3.83 11.84
C LEU A 27 -4.00 -4.16 10.61
N VAL A 28 -3.38 -4.62 9.53
CA VAL A 28 -4.04 -4.93 8.27
C VAL A 28 -3.55 -6.30 7.78
N PRO A 29 -4.23 -7.40 8.16
CA PRO A 29 -3.78 -8.76 7.88
C PRO A 29 -3.51 -9.00 6.39
N GLY A 30 -2.42 -9.71 6.08
CA GLY A 30 -2.00 -10.00 4.72
C GLY A 30 -1.25 -8.87 4.01
N SER A 31 -1.10 -7.71 4.65
CA SER A 31 -0.34 -6.59 4.09
C SER A 31 1.17 -6.83 4.14
N LYS A 32 1.88 -6.33 3.14
CA LYS A 32 3.33 -6.47 3.01
C LYS A 32 3.96 -5.20 2.48
N ARG A 33 5.10 -4.82 3.03
CA ARG A 33 6.01 -3.85 2.42
C ARG A 33 7.19 -4.60 1.83
N SER A 34 7.69 -4.16 0.69
CA SER A 34 8.93 -4.67 0.12
C SER A 34 9.71 -3.56 -0.56
N LYS A 35 11.04 -3.69 -0.60
CA LYS A 35 11.89 -2.81 -1.39
C LYS A 35 11.73 -3.17 -2.87
N SER A 36 11.43 -2.17 -3.71
CA SER A 36 11.36 -2.34 -5.16
C SER A 36 12.72 -2.04 -5.78
N GLU A 37 13.38 -3.06 -6.33
CA GLU A 37 14.64 -2.87 -7.05
C GLU A 37 14.44 -2.13 -8.36
N GLU A 38 13.36 -2.44 -9.09
CA GLU A 38 12.99 -1.83 -10.36
C GLU A 38 12.60 -0.37 -10.16
N GLY A 39 11.77 -0.07 -9.14
CA GLY A 39 11.42 1.30 -8.78
C GLY A 39 12.65 2.10 -8.35
N SER A 40 13.55 1.49 -7.58
CA SER A 40 14.82 2.11 -7.20
C SER A 40 15.74 2.34 -8.39
N LYS A 41 15.64 1.55 -9.47
CA LYS A 41 16.38 1.74 -10.73
C LYS A 41 15.74 2.82 -11.61
N ALA A 42 14.41 2.83 -11.75
CA ALA A 42 13.68 3.76 -12.60
C ALA A 42 13.76 5.22 -12.11
N MET A 43 13.72 5.45 -10.79
CA MET A 43 13.89 6.79 -10.20
C MET A 43 15.33 7.33 -10.26
N ARG A 44 16.33 6.54 -10.69
CA ARG A 44 17.71 7.02 -10.91
C ARG A 44 17.85 7.95 -12.13
N SER A 45 16.80 8.12 -12.92
CA SER A 45 16.89 8.67 -14.27
C SER A 45 17.22 10.17 -14.38
N THR A 46 17.33 10.95 -13.29
CA THR A 46 17.57 12.41 -13.44
C THR A 46 18.50 13.11 -12.42
N LYS A 47 19.10 12.44 -11.43
CA LYS A 47 20.04 13.11 -10.51
C LYS A 47 21.10 12.17 -9.94
N SER A 48 22.34 12.39 -10.39
CA SER A 48 23.64 12.01 -9.80
C SER A 48 23.73 10.66 -9.06
N GLU A 49 24.63 9.80 -9.55
CA GLU A 49 24.99 8.45 -9.07
C GLU A 49 25.26 8.31 -7.56
N ALA A 50 25.38 9.42 -6.81
CA ALA A 50 25.74 9.42 -5.39
C ALA A 50 24.57 9.31 -4.39
N GLN A 51 23.30 9.32 -4.84
CA GLN A 51 22.14 9.21 -3.93
C GLN A 51 21.32 7.95 -4.20
N THR A 52 21.61 6.87 -3.46
CA THR A 52 20.79 5.66 -3.46
C THR A 52 19.42 5.97 -2.86
N GLN A 53 18.41 6.20 -3.71
CA GLN A 53 17.02 6.31 -3.29
C GLN A 53 16.42 4.90 -3.24
N SER A 54 16.11 4.42 -2.03
CA SER A 54 15.37 3.18 -1.85
C SER A 54 13.88 3.46 -2.08
N VAL A 55 13.29 2.75 -3.04
CA VAL A 55 11.85 2.77 -3.28
C VAL A 55 11.23 1.55 -2.61
N TYR A 56 10.09 1.75 -1.95
CA TYR A 56 9.33 0.70 -1.28
C TYR A 56 7.90 0.65 -1.83
N THR A 57 7.38 -0.56 -1.98
CA THR A 57 5.98 -0.81 -2.35
C THR A 57 5.25 -1.34 -1.13
N LEU A 58 4.09 -0.77 -0.84
CA LEU A 58 3.16 -1.25 0.17
C LEU A 58 1.98 -1.90 -0.53
N VAL A 59 1.78 -3.19 -0.29
CA VAL A 59 0.59 -3.93 -0.72
C VAL A 59 -0.27 -4.16 0.52
N LEU A 60 -1.50 -3.65 0.49
CA LEU A 60 -2.45 -3.85 1.58
C LEU A 60 -3.24 -5.15 1.36
N GLY A 61 -3.46 -5.88 2.45
CA GLY A 61 -4.41 -6.98 2.49
C GLY A 61 -5.85 -6.49 2.55
N PRO A 62 -6.81 -7.38 2.90
CA PRO A 62 -8.21 -7.00 3.06
C PRO A 62 -8.40 -5.84 4.04
N ALA A 63 -9.42 -5.03 3.79
CA ALA A 63 -9.75 -3.92 4.68
C ALA A 63 -10.01 -4.43 6.11
N PRO A 64 -9.43 -3.79 7.14
CA PRO A 64 -9.61 -4.19 8.53
C PRO A 64 -11.04 -3.92 9.02
N LYS A 65 -11.43 -4.56 10.12
CA LYS A 65 -12.77 -4.37 10.73
C LYS A 65 -13.00 -2.95 11.25
N GLU A 66 -11.92 -2.32 11.69
CA GLU A 66 -11.91 -0.95 12.18
C GLU A 66 -10.86 -0.17 11.40
N LYS A 67 -11.11 1.11 11.16
CA LYS A 67 -10.15 2.01 10.51
C LYS A 67 -8.80 1.94 11.22
N GLN A 68 -7.74 1.71 10.45
CA GLN A 68 -6.37 1.68 10.96
C GLN A 68 -5.57 2.88 10.47
N VAL A 69 -4.71 3.41 11.35
CA VAL A 69 -3.79 4.50 11.00
C VAL A 69 -2.41 4.16 11.53
N PHE A 70 -1.42 4.20 10.64
CA PHE A 70 -0.03 3.92 10.98
C PHE A 70 0.93 4.80 10.18
N CYS A 71 2.20 4.76 10.56
CA CYS A 71 3.22 5.65 10.03
C CYS A 71 4.44 4.91 9.47
N TYR A 72 5.06 5.53 8.47
CA TYR A 72 6.46 5.34 8.14
C TYR A 72 7.21 6.66 8.33
N THR A 73 8.50 6.57 8.65
CA THR A 73 9.38 7.74 8.61
C THR A 73 10.44 7.54 7.54
N CYS A 74 10.86 8.63 6.94
CA CYS A 74 11.97 8.67 6.01
C CYS A 74 12.93 9.77 6.44
N SER A 75 14.21 9.51 6.25
CA SER A 75 15.28 10.46 6.55
C SER A 75 16.23 10.46 5.38
N ALA A 76 16.60 11.64 4.90
CA ALA A 76 17.71 11.76 3.97
C ALA A 76 19.00 11.51 4.75
N THR A 77 19.70 10.42 4.45
CA THR A 77 21.09 10.25 4.90
C THR A 77 21.93 11.22 4.05
N PRO A 78 22.73 12.11 4.67
CA PRO A 78 23.62 12.96 3.89
C PRO A 78 24.62 12.10 3.11
N ALA A 79 24.84 12.44 1.84
CA ALA A 79 25.87 11.80 1.03
C ALA A 79 27.24 12.17 1.63
N ALA A 80 28.08 11.16 1.88
CA ALA A 80 29.29 11.23 2.71
C ALA A 80 30.45 12.11 2.16
N ALA A 81 30.19 13.10 1.30
CA ALA A 81 31.25 13.90 0.66
C ALA A 81 31.07 15.42 0.71
N ALA A 82 29.97 15.97 1.25
CA ALA A 82 29.80 17.42 1.36
C ALA A 82 29.84 17.86 2.82
N ALA A 83 30.88 18.62 3.15
CA ALA A 83 31.16 19.18 4.45
C ALA A 83 29.92 19.76 5.17
N THR A 84 29.86 19.44 6.45
CA THR A 84 29.07 20.08 7.50
C THR A 84 28.92 21.59 7.29
N THR A 85 27.80 22.00 6.72
CA THR A 85 27.24 23.33 6.97
C THR A 85 26.04 23.13 7.90
N ALA A 86 25.85 24.05 8.85
CA ALA A 86 24.87 23.95 9.93
C ALA A 86 23.40 23.72 9.49
N ALA A 87 23.11 23.84 8.18
CA ALA A 87 21.83 23.52 7.57
C ALA A 87 21.48 22.00 7.57
N GLU A 88 22.47 21.11 7.73
CA GLU A 88 22.23 19.65 7.73
C GLU A 88 21.59 19.12 9.01
N LYS A 89 21.73 19.83 10.14
CA LYS A 89 21.14 19.44 11.44
C LYS A 89 19.61 19.60 11.50
N SER A 90 18.98 20.16 10.47
CA SER A 90 17.56 20.52 10.48
C SER A 90 16.74 19.83 9.38
N LYS A 91 17.23 18.73 8.79
CA LYS A 91 16.39 17.92 7.90
C LYS A 91 15.36 17.17 8.75
N LYS A 92 14.19 17.80 8.92
CA LYS A 92 13.03 17.20 9.57
C LYS A 92 12.76 15.83 8.93
N PRO A 93 12.61 14.75 9.70
CA PRO A 93 12.23 13.46 9.14
C PRO A 93 10.89 13.61 8.41
N CYS A 94 10.79 13.04 7.22
CA CYS A 94 9.51 12.95 6.54
C CYS A 94 8.68 11.85 7.17
N ASN A 95 7.41 12.15 7.43
CA ASN A 95 6.46 11.22 8.01
C ASN A 95 5.39 10.93 6.96
N ILE A 96 5.15 9.65 6.69
CA ILE A 96 4.12 9.16 5.80
C ILE A 96 3.04 8.55 6.69
N ILE A 97 1.87 9.19 6.73
CA ILE A 97 0.72 8.71 7.50
C ILE A 97 -0.18 7.92 6.55
N VAL A 98 -0.37 6.64 6.84
CA VAL A 98 -1.23 5.75 6.07
C VAL A 98 -2.53 5.54 6.85
N THR A 99 -3.65 5.79 6.18
CA THR A 99 -4.98 5.49 6.70
C THR A 99 -5.60 4.39 5.85
N VAL A 100 -5.96 3.30 6.49
CA VAL A 100 -6.70 2.20 5.85
C VAL A 100 -8.13 2.24 6.36
N PRO A 101 -9.13 2.47 5.48
CA PRO A 101 -10.52 2.53 5.89
C PRO A 101 -11.00 1.17 6.40
N GLU A 102 -12.04 1.20 7.23
CA GLU A 102 -12.71 -0.03 7.64
C GLU A 102 -13.38 -0.72 6.43
N ALA A 103 -13.51 -2.04 6.50
CA ALA A 103 -14.30 -2.79 5.54
C ALA A 103 -15.73 -2.23 5.53
N SER A 104 -16.15 -1.68 4.39
CA SER A 104 -17.56 -1.35 4.21
C SER A 104 -18.37 -2.62 4.41
N SER A 105 -19.35 -2.57 5.30
CA SER A 105 -20.38 -3.59 5.44
C SER A 105 -21.26 -3.59 4.19
N SER A 106 -20.68 -3.95 3.04
CA SER A 106 -21.47 -4.53 1.97
C SER A 106 -21.89 -5.88 2.52
N SER A 107 -23.09 -5.92 3.12
CA SER A 107 -23.87 -7.14 3.22
C SER A 107 -23.64 -7.94 1.95
N ALA A 108 -23.38 -9.23 2.12
CA ALA A 108 -23.51 -10.15 1.01
C ALA A 108 -24.84 -9.83 0.33
N LEU A 109 -24.81 -9.21 -0.85
CA LEU A 109 -25.79 -9.53 -1.85
C LEU A 109 -25.42 -10.96 -2.21
N GLU A 110 -26.00 -11.89 -1.46
CA GLU A 110 -26.25 -13.23 -1.97
C GLU A 110 -26.85 -12.98 -3.36
N SER A 111 -26.04 -13.28 -4.37
CA SER A 111 -26.51 -13.34 -5.74
C SER A 111 -27.35 -14.62 -5.82
N GLU A 112 -28.53 -14.57 -5.17
CA GLU A 112 -29.62 -15.49 -5.41
C GLU A 112 -30.14 -15.18 -6.81
N VAL A 113 -29.39 -15.61 -7.83
CA VAL A 113 -29.94 -15.73 -9.17
C VAL A 113 -30.79 -16.99 -9.15
N THR A 114 -32.05 -16.75 -8.83
CA THR A 114 -33.20 -17.61 -9.11
C THR A 114 -33.05 -18.19 -10.53
N PRO A 115 -33.16 -19.52 -10.75
CA PRO A 115 -33.20 -20.06 -12.09
C PRO A 115 -34.52 -19.63 -12.73
N ALA A 116 -34.48 -18.57 -13.54
CA ALA A 116 -35.59 -18.20 -14.40
C ALA A 116 -35.76 -19.32 -15.43
N VAL A 117 -36.79 -20.16 -15.19
CA VAL A 117 -37.35 -21.10 -16.16
C VAL A 117 -37.78 -20.29 -17.39
N LEU A 118 -36.99 -20.38 -18.48
CA LEU A 118 -37.38 -19.82 -19.77
C LEU A 118 -38.47 -20.71 -20.38
N ALA A 119 -39.72 -20.30 -20.17
CA ALA A 119 -40.86 -20.77 -20.95
C ALA A 119 -41.06 -19.87 -22.19
N GLY A 120 -41.11 -20.48 -23.38
CA GLY A 120 -41.50 -19.86 -24.66
C GLY A 120 -40.34 -19.12 -25.35
N VAL A 121 -39.99 -19.36 -26.61
CA VAL A 121 -40.86 -19.41 -27.79
C VAL A 121 -40.22 -20.30 -28.86
N ALA A 122 -41.02 -21.20 -29.44
CA ALA A 122 -40.69 -21.95 -30.65
C ALA A 122 -40.63 -21.02 -31.87
N LEU A 123 -39.53 -21.05 -32.62
CA LEU A 123 -39.48 -20.54 -33.99
C LEU A 123 -38.93 -21.64 -34.89
N LEU A 124 -39.83 -22.18 -35.71
CA LEU A 124 -39.58 -23.12 -36.79
C LEU A 124 -38.63 -22.51 -37.82
N GLY A 125 -37.46 -23.12 -37.99
CA GLY A 125 -36.53 -22.84 -39.08
C GLY A 125 -36.25 -24.13 -39.85
N THR A 126 -36.86 -24.25 -41.03
CA THR A 126 -36.66 -25.34 -41.99
C THR A 126 -35.24 -25.30 -42.56
N PHE A 127 -34.48 -26.39 -42.40
CA PHE A 127 -33.28 -26.66 -43.20
C PHE A 127 -33.54 -27.83 -44.13
N ALA A 128 -33.45 -27.55 -45.42
CA ALA A 128 -33.54 -28.49 -46.53
C ALA A 128 -32.30 -29.40 -46.57
N MET A 129 -32.52 -30.71 -46.75
CA MET A 129 -31.49 -31.67 -47.14
C MET A 129 -31.39 -31.71 -48.68
N HIS A 130 -30.16 -31.74 -49.19
CA HIS A 130 -29.83 -32.28 -50.52
C HIS A 130 -29.35 -33.72 -50.35
#